data_AF-A0A5J4T9H8-F1
#
_entry.id   AF-A0A5J4T9H8-F1
#
_cell.length_a   1.000
_cell.length_b   1.000
_cell.length_c   1.000
_cell.angle_alpha   90.00
_cell.angle_beta   90.00
_cell.angle_gamma   90.00
#
_symmetry.space_group_name_H-M   'P 1'
#
loop_
_entity.id
_entity.type
_entity.pdbx_description
1 polymer ?
#
loop_
_entity_poly.entity_id
_entity_poly.type
_entity_poly.pdbx_seq_one_letter_code
_entity_poly.pdbx_strand_id
1 'polypeptide(L)'
;MLSNEQLLEQEMRQLLESQGFQIFKKISHGAFGQVFLVHHPDLEEEFAAAKVIMNEDFDMNEWNATGILSQDRSQISPFIVRNILAKQFDKMTVILMEYSN
;
A
#
# COMPACT_ATOMS: atom_id res chain seq x y z
N MET A 1 -3.02 -26.88 -9.47
CA MET A 1 -2.67 -26.38 -8.12
C MET A 1 -2.20 -24.95 -8.29
N LEU A 2 -2.67 -24.03 -7.44
CA LEU A 2 -2.14 -22.67 -7.38
C LEU A 2 -0.72 -22.72 -6.79
N SER A 3 0.17 -21.83 -7.24
CA SER A 3 1.48 -21.65 -6.59
C SER A 3 1.34 -20.92 -5.26
N ASN A 4 2.33 -21.03 -4.37
CA ASN A 4 2.35 -20.30 -3.10
C ASN A 4 2.28 -18.78 -3.32
N GLU A 5 2.89 -18.27 -4.39
CA GLU A 5 2.83 -16.85 -4.75
C GLU A 5 1.41 -16.40 -5.15
N GLN A 6 0.70 -17.24 -5.92
CA GLN A 6 -0.68 -16.97 -6.30
C GLN A 6 -1.63 -17.00 -5.10
N LEU A 7 -1.39 -17.91 -4.14
CA LEU A 7 -2.15 -17.97 -2.90
C LEU A 7 -1.92 -16.71 -2.06
N LEU A 8 -0.67 -16.28 -1.91
CA LEU A 8 -0.33 -15.06 -1.19
C LEU A 8 -0.96 -13.81 -1.82
N GLU A 9 -0.91 -13.70 -3.15
CA GLU A 9 -1.60 -12.60 -3.86
C GLU A 9 -3.12 -12.61 -3.58
N GLN A 10 -3.74 -13.78 -3.56
CA GLN A 10 -5.16 -13.90 -3.26
C GLN A 10 -5.49 -13.45 -1.83
N GLU A 11 -4.67 -13.81 -0.85
CA GLU A 11 -4.82 -13.33 0.53
C GLU A 11 -4.67 -11.79 0.63
N MET A 12 -3.70 -11.21 -0.08
CA MET A 12 -3.50 -9.75 -0.13
C MET A 12 -4.71 -9.03 -0.75
N ARG A 13 -5.30 -9.59 -1.81
CA ARG A 13 -6.51 -9.06 -2.44
C ARG A 13 -7.71 -9.12 -1.49
N GLN A 14 -7.91 -10.25 -0.84
CA GLN A 14 -8.99 -10.43 0.15
C GLN A 14 -8.85 -9.45 1.31
N LEU A 15 -7.63 -9.19 1.78
CA LEU A 15 -7.37 -8.19 2.80
C LEU A 15 -7.85 -6.80 2.33
N LEU A 16 -7.45 -6.36 1.14
CA LEU A 16 -7.87 -5.05 0.61
C LEU A 16 -9.39 -4.97 0.41
N GLU A 17 -10.01 -5.98 -0.18
CA GLU A 17 -11.47 -6.05 -0.36
C GLU A 17 -12.22 -6.01 0.98
N SER A 18 -11.69 -6.66 2.02
CA SER A 18 -12.28 -6.63 3.38
C SER A 18 -12.26 -5.23 4.01
N GLN A 19 -11.36 -4.36 3.55
CA GLN A 19 -11.31 -2.96 3.96
C GLN A 19 -12.13 -2.05 3.04
N GLY A 20 -12.90 -2.61 2.10
CA GLY A 20 -13.77 -1.85 1.20
C GLY A 20 -13.09 -1.35 -0.08
N PHE A 21 -11.82 -1.69 -0.33
CA PHE A 21 -11.13 -1.26 -1.55
C PHE A 21 -11.65 -2.03 -2.77
N GLN A 22 -11.91 -1.29 -3.85
CA GLN A 22 -12.05 -1.87 -5.18
C GLN A 22 -10.67 -1.97 -5.83
N ILE A 23 -10.26 -3.19 -6.20
CA ILE A 23 -8.97 -3.44 -6.84
C ILE A 23 -9.13 -3.43 -8.36
N PHE A 24 -8.38 -2.56 -9.05
CA PHE A 24 -8.41 -2.47 -10.52
C PHE A 24 -7.41 -3.40 -11.17
N LYS A 25 -6.15 -3.33 -10.73
CA LYS A 25 -5.06 -4.16 -11.24
C LYS A 25 -3.89 -4.20 -10.28
N LYS A 26 -3.09 -5.25 -10.38
CA LYS A 26 -1.73 -5.27 -9.82
C LYS A 26 -0.85 -4.40 -10.73
N ILE A 27 -0.15 -3.43 -10.16
CA ILE A 27 0.71 -2.50 -10.90
C ILE A 27 2.19 -2.79 -10.72
N SER A 28 2.57 -3.48 -9.64
CA SER A 28 3.95 -3.90 -9.42
C SER A 28 4.03 -5.12 -8.51
N HIS A 29 5.12 -5.87 -8.67
CA HIS A 29 5.61 -6.87 -7.74
C HIS A 29 7.03 -6.46 -7.37
N GLY A 30 7.19 -5.86 -6.18
CA GLY A 30 8.49 -5.46 -5.65
C GLY A 30 9.09 -6.57 -4.79
N ALA A 31 10.37 -6.41 -4.42
CA ALA A 31 11.05 -7.34 -3.51
C ALA A 31 10.40 -7.44 -2.12
N PHE A 32 9.67 -6.40 -1.70
CA PHE A 32 9.06 -6.26 -0.37
C PHE A 32 7.54 -6.10 -0.45
N GLY A 33 6.87 -6.82 -1.36
CA GLY A 33 5.41 -6.85 -1.44
C GLY A 33 4.79 -6.46 -2.78
N GLN A 34 3.46 -6.51 -2.83
CA GLN A 34 2.69 -6.31 -4.04
C GLN A 34 1.99 -4.95 -4.03
N VAL A 35 1.96 -4.28 -5.17
CA VAL A 35 1.30 -2.98 -5.31
C VAL A 35 0.09 -3.11 -6.21
N PHE A 36 -1.05 -2.65 -5.72
CA PHE A 36 -2.34 -2.66 -6.41
C PHE A 36 -2.82 -1.23 -6.65
N LEU A 37 -3.40 -0.99 -7.82
CA LEU A 37 -4.20 0.20 -8.06
C LEU A 37 -5.59 -0.02 -7.47
N VAL A 38 -6.01 0.85 -6.56
CA VAL A 38 -7.26 0.72 -5.81
C VAL A 38 -8.08 2.02 -5.81
N HIS A 39 -9.37 1.89 -5.55
CA HIS A 39 -10.28 2.98 -5.21
C HIS A 39 -10.99 2.66 -3.88
N HIS A 40 -11.35 3.69 -3.13
CA HIS A 40 -12.21 3.60 -1.96
C HIS A 40 -13.04 4.88 -1.85
N PRO A 41 -14.34 4.82 -1.51
CA PRO A 41 -15.20 6.00 -1.45
C PRO A 41 -14.69 7.12 -0.52
N ASP A 42 -13.97 6.75 0.53
CA ASP A 42 -13.43 7.68 1.53
C ASP A 42 -12.05 8.28 1.15
N LEU A 43 -11.47 7.93 -0.01
CA LEU A 43 -10.24 8.57 -0.48
C LEU A 43 -10.55 9.95 -1.05
N GLU A 44 -9.68 10.92 -0.78
CA GLU A 44 -9.74 12.25 -1.41
C GLU A 44 -9.44 12.16 -2.93
N GLU A 45 -8.60 11.20 -3.33
CA GLU A 45 -8.19 10.96 -4.72
C GLU A 45 -9.00 9.81 -5.34
N GLU A 46 -9.30 9.90 -6.64
CA GLU A 46 -10.05 8.85 -7.36
C GLU A 46 -9.33 7.50 -7.31
N PHE A 47 -8.00 7.49 -7.37
CA PHE A 47 -7.20 6.29 -7.31
C PHE A 47 -6.02 6.45 -6.35
N ALA A 48 -5.67 5.37 -5.67
CA ALA A 48 -4.47 5.26 -4.86
C ALA A 48 -3.70 3.98 -5.21
N ALA A 49 -2.41 3.97 -4.89
CA ALA A 49 -1.61 2.75 -4.88
C ALA A 49 -1.61 2.14 -3.47
N ALA A 50 -2.04 0.89 -3.35
CA ALA A 50 -1.97 0.11 -2.11
C ALA A 50 -0.83 -0.91 -2.21
N LYS A 51 0.24 -0.71 -1.44
CA LYS A 51 1.32 -1.67 -1.27
C LYS A 51 1.01 -2.57 -0.08
N VAL A 52 0.94 -3.89 -0.31
CA VAL A 52 0.71 -4.90 0.73
C VAL A 52 2.01 -5.67 0.95
N ILE A 53 2.49 -5.68 2.20
CA ILE A 53 3.78 -6.23 2.62
C ILE A 53 3.53 -7.21 3.77
N MET A 54 4.29 -8.30 3.86
CA MET A 54 4.27 -9.16 5.05
C MET A 54 4.87 -8.40 6.24
N ASN A 55 4.33 -8.59 7.44
CA ASN A 55 4.84 -7.87 8.63
C ASN A 55 6.31 -8.21 8.93
N GLU A 56 6.76 -9.41 8.56
CA GLU A 56 8.18 -9.82 8.69
C GLU A 56 9.13 -9.02 7.78
N ASP A 57 8.62 -8.49 6.67
CA ASP A 57 9.37 -7.66 5.72
C ASP A 57 9.14 -6.16 5.93
N PHE A 58 8.30 -5.77 6.90
CA PHE A 58 7.96 -4.37 7.16
C PHE A 58 8.89 -3.76 8.22
N ASP A 59 9.73 -2.79 7.81
CA ASP A 59 10.58 -2.04 8.73
C ASP A 59 9.85 -0.81 9.30
N MET A 60 9.43 -0.93 10.55
CA MET A 60 8.78 0.15 11.30
C MET A 60 9.70 1.37 11.50
N ASN A 61 11.01 1.17 11.61
CA ASN A 61 11.95 2.28 11.78
C ASN A 61 12.05 3.11 10.50
N GLU A 62 12.10 2.44 9.34
CA GLU A 62 12.08 3.11 8.04
C GLU A 62 10.80 3.93 7.87
N TRP A 63 9.64 3.34 8.21
CA TRP A 63 8.36 4.04 8.19
C TRP A 63 8.33 5.25 9.13
N ASN A 64 8.84 5.13 10.35
CA ASN A 64 8.84 6.24 11.30
C ASN A 64 9.76 7.38 10.87
N ALA A 65 10.91 7.07 10.26
CA ALA A 65 11.83 8.09 9.75
C ALA A 65 11.25 8.83 8.54
N THR A 66 10.57 8.13 7.63
CA THR A 66 9.99 8.71 6.41
C THR A 66 8.59 9.28 6.60
N GLY A 67 7.79 8.76 7.55
CA GLY A 67 6.46 9.25 7.88
C GLY A 67 6.45 10.65 8.49
N ILE A 68 7.58 11.09 9.05
CA ILE A 68 7.79 12.49 9.46
C ILE A 68 7.76 13.44 8.23
N LEU A 69 8.20 12.97 7.06
CA LEU A 69 8.23 13.77 5.83
C LEU A 69 6.85 13.94 5.18
N SER A 70 5.88 13.07 5.48
CA SER A 70 4.55 13.11 4.85
C SER A 70 3.49 13.93 5.61
N GLN A 71 3.77 14.34 6.86
CA GLN A 71 2.78 15.05 7.70
C GLN A 71 2.73 16.56 7.47
N ASP A 72 3.84 17.19 7.09
CA ASP A 72 3.90 18.63 6.84
C ASP A 72 3.86 18.94 5.35
N ARG A 73 2.68 19.33 4.85
CA ARG A 73 2.44 19.71 3.45
C ARG A 73 3.39 20.78 2.92
N SER A 74 3.99 21.61 3.78
CA SER A 74 4.93 22.66 3.38
C SER A 74 6.36 22.13 3.13
N GLN A 75 6.67 20.93 3.62
CA GLN A 75 7.98 20.28 3.48
C GLN A 75 7.97 19.12 2.46
N ILE A 76 6.82 18.85 1.82
CA ILE A 76 6.70 17.81 0.80
C ILE A 76 7.28 18.31 -0.52
N SER A 77 8.31 17.62 -1.00
CA SER A 77 8.85 17.84 -2.35
C SER A 77 7.84 17.39 -3.40
N PRO A 78 7.55 18.19 -4.45
CA PRO A 78 6.62 17.83 -5.52
C PRO A 78 7.12 16.66 -6.40
N PHE A 79 8.36 16.18 -6.18
CA PHE A 79 8.97 15.09 -6.93
C PHE A 79 9.00 13.76 -6.14
N ILE A 80 8.42 13.72 -4.94
CA ILE A 80 8.37 12.52 -4.09
C ILE A 80 6.93 12.05 -3.97
N VAL A 81 6.68 10.76 -4.28
CA VAL A 81 5.36 10.13 -4.10
C VAL A 81 4.98 10.17 -2.63
N ARG A 82 3.80 10.72 -2.31
CA ARG A 82 3.34 10.81 -0.92
C ARG A 82 2.80 9.47 -0.42
N ASN A 83 3.31 9.04 0.72
CA ASN A 83 2.65 8.03 1.54
C ASN A 83 1.47 8.67 2.28
N ILE A 84 0.25 8.18 2.03
CA ILE A 84 -0.99 8.70 2.63
C ILE A 84 -1.17 8.11 4.02
N LEU A 85 -1.03 6.79 4.16
CA LEU A 85 -1.39 6.04 5.36
C LEU A 85 -0.68 4.69 5.37
N ALA A 86 -0.27 4.20 6.54
CA ALA A 86 0.04 2.78 6.72
C ALA A 86 -0.82 2.19 7.85
N LYS A 87 -1.32 0.97 7.62
CA LYS A 87 -2.09 0.21 8.60
C LYS A 87 -1.54 -1.22 8.66
N GLN A 88 -1.11 -1.62 9.85
CA GLN A 88 -0.74 -3.01 10.13
C GLN A 88 -1.98 -3.84 10.46
N PHE A 89 -2.03 -5.05 9.92
CA PHE A 89 -2.97 -6.10 10.23
C PHE A 89 -2.22 -7.30 10.82
N ASP A 90 -2.93 -8.41 11.08
CA ASP A 90 -2.38 -9.59 11.75
C ASP A 90 -1.09 -10.11 11.09
N LYS A 91 -1.09 -10.28 9.75
CA LYS A 91 0.05 -10.83 8.99
C LYS A 91 0.71 -9.83 8.05
N MET A 92 0.02 -8.75 7.70
CA MET A 92 0.41 -7.88 6.59
C MET A 92 0.23 -6.41 6.97
N THR A 93 1.05 -5.56 6.37
CA THR A 93 0.93 -4.10 6.44
C THR A 93 0.49 -3.57 5.08
N VAL A 94 -0.51 -2.70 5.08
CA VAL A 94 -0.97 -1.97 3.88
C VAL A 94 -0.48 -0.54 3.97
N ILE A 95 0.24 -0.10 2.95
CA ILE A 95 0.65 1.30 2.76
C ILE A 95 -0.14 1.86 1.58
N LEU A 96 -0.94 2.89 1.84
CA LEU A 96 -1.60 3.70 0.82
C LEU A 96 -0.69 4.85 0.41
N MET A 97 -0.57 5.05 -0.90
CA MET A 97 0.30 6.02 -1.54
C MET A 97 -0.47 6.73 -2.66
N GLU A 98 -0.08 7.95 -2.98
CA GLU A 98 -0.52 8.61 -4.21
C GLU A 98 -0.23 7.73 -5.43
N TYR A 99 -1.17 7.69 -6.36
CA TYR A 99 -0.94 7.00 -7.63
C TYR A 99 -0.31 7.97 -8.65
N SER A 100 0.95 7.75 -9.00
CA SER A 100 1.66 8.50 -10.05
C SER A 100 1.69 7.70 -11.36
N ASN A 101 1.21 8.32 -12.45
CA ASN A 101 1.18 7.76 -13.80
C ASN A 101 2.03 8.60 -14.76
#